data_AF-G0IZA5-F1
#
_entry.id   AF-G0IZA5-F1
#
_cell.length_a   1.000
_cell.length_b   1.000
_cell.length_c   1.000
_cell.angle_alpha   90.00
_cell.angle_beta   90.00
_cell.angle_gamma   90.00
#
_symmetry.space_group_name_H-M   'P 1'
#
loop_
_entity.id
_entity.type
_entity.pdbx_description
1 polymer ?
#
loop_
_entity_poly.entity_id
_entity_poly.type
_entity_poly.pdbx_seq_one_letter_code
_entity_poly.pdbx_strand_id
1 'polypeptide(L)'
;MDTDDLSIPTYKGIILEAEKFNHELTLQFGVLASSCKDDDDYLNQAEALIKDWLQMNDFEDIIDGIFFGQKVNENAFRKTLNITLSNIAEIRKTPMKQREFEDWE
;
A
#
# COMPACT_ATOMS: atom_id res chain seq x y z
N MET A 1 1.92 -7.83 -11.97
CA MET A 1 1.38 -8.89 -11.09
C MET A 1 -0.02 -8.48 -10.67
N ASP A 2 -0.85 -9.36 -10.13
CA ASP A 2 -2.08 -8.93 -9.43
C ASP A 2 -1.88 -9.00 -7.91
N THR A 3 -2.87 -8.57 -7.13
CA THR A 3 -2.80 -8.64 -5.67
C THR A 3 -2.71 -10.06 -5.13
N ASP A 4 -3.17 -11.05 -5.90
CA ASP A 4 -3.12 -12.47 -5.56
C ASP A 4 -1.69 -13.05 -5.68
N ASP A 5 -0.79 -12.37 -6.39
CA ASP A 5 0.63 -12.73 -6.51
C ASP A 5 1.48 -12.18 -5.34
N LEU A 6 0.89 -11.36 -4.46
CA LEU A 6 1.60 -10.77 -3.32
C LEU A 6 1.88 -11.84 -2.26
N SER A 7 3.01 -11.71 -1.57
CA SER A 7 3.24 -12.56 -0.40
C SER A 7 2.18 -12.25 0.67
N ILE A 8 1.79 -13.26 1.45
CA ILE A 8 0.85 -13.11 2.56
C ILE A 8 1.20 -11.91 3.47
N PRO A 9 2.46 -11.70 3.91
CA PRO A 9 2.79 -10.54 4.72
C PRO A 9 2.65 -9.22 3.95
N THR A 10 2.94 -9.17 2.65
CA THR A 10 2.73 -7.97 1.81
C THR A 10 1.25 -7.65 1.64
N TYR A 11 0.43 -8.64 1.29
CA TYR A 11 -1.02 -8.48 1.16
C TYR A 11 -1.64 -7.97 2.47
N LYS A 12 -1.29 -8.60 3.60
CA LYS A 12 -1.78 -8.17 4.94
C LYS A 12 -1.28 -6.80 5.34
N GLY A 13 0.00 -6.49 5.07
CA GLY A 13 0.66 -5.28 5.52
C GLY A 13 0.28 -4.02 4.72
N ILE A 14 -0.18 -4.19 3.47
CA ILE A 14 -0.52 -3.08 2.57
C ILE A 14 -2.00 -3.13 2.18
N ILE A 15 -2.45 -4.17 1.48
CA ILE A 15 -3.82 -4.26 0.94
C ILE A 15 -4.85 -4.28 2.07
N LEU A 16 -4.72 -5.19 3.03
CA LEU A 16 -5.68 -5.25 4.14
C LEU A 16 -5.57 -4.05 5.09
N GLU A 17 -4.38 -3.47 5.24
CA GLU A 17 -4.23 -2.27 6.09
C GLU A 17 -4.89 -1.05 5.45
N ALA A 18 -4.78 -0.89 4.13
CA ALA A 18 -5.51 0.11 3.37
C ALA A 18 -7.02 -0.11 3.45
N GLU A 19 -7.49 -1.35 3.30
CA GLU A 19 -8.92 -1.69 3.32
C GLU A 19 -9.58 -1.40 4.67
N LYS A 20 -8.87 -1.65 5.78
CA LYS A 20 -9.35 -1.27 7.12
C LYS A 20 -9.60 0.24 7.25
N PHE A 21 -8.84 1.04 6.52
CA PHE A 21 -8.97 2.49 6.53
C PHE A 21 -10.07 2.95 5.57
N ASN A 22 -9.95 2.60 4.29
CA ASN A 22 -10.88 3.00 3.25
C ASN A 22 -10.64 2.20 1.96
N HIS A 23 -11.72 1.72 1.34
CA HIS A 23 -11.67 0.94 0.11
C HIS A 23 -10.97 1.65 -1.06
N GLU A 24 -11.17 2.96 -1.23
CA GLU A 24 -10.56 3.72 -2.33
C GLU A 24 -9.03 3.75 -2.21
N LEU A 25 -8.49 3.73 -0.98
CA LEU A 25 -7.05 3.61 -0.76
C LEU A 25 -6.55 2.21 -1.18
N THR A 26 -7.33 1.16 -0.90
CA THR A 26 -7.02 -0.20 -1.37
C THR A 26 -6.93 -0.26 -2.89
N LEU A 27 -7.84 0.40 -3.60
CA LEU A 27 -7.83 0.43 -5.06
C LEU A 27 -6.54 1.05 -5.62
N GLN A 28 -6.00 2.10 -4.99
CA GLN A 28 -4.72 2.68 -5.44
C GLN A 28 -3.58 1.66 -5.38
N PHE A 29 -3.52 0.87 -4.29
CA PHE A 29 -2.51 -0.17 -4.11
C PHE A 29 -2.75 -1.39 -5.01
N GLY A 30 -4.02 -1.77 -5.25
CA GLY A 30 -4.36 -2.81 -6.22
C GLY A 30 -3.94 -2.43 -7.65
N VAL A 31 -4.23 -1.20 -8.07
CA VAL A 31 -3.78 -0.68 -9.38
C VAL A 31 -2.25 -0.66 -9.46
N LEU A 32 -1.56 -0.29 -8.39
CA LEU A 32 -0.09 -0.29 -8.35
C LEU A 32 0.50 -1.70 -8.60
N ALA A 33 -0.12 -2.75 -8.07
CA ALA A 33 0.33 -4.14 -8.25
C ALA A 33 0.40 -4.53 -9.73
N SER A 34 -0.56 -4.09 -10.55
CA SER A 34 -0.60 -4.36 -11.99
C SER A 34 0.67 -3.90 -12.73
N SER A 35 1.34 -2.86 -12.22
CA SER A 35 2.56 -2.29 -12.80
C SER A 35 3.86 -2.86 -12.23
N CYS A 36 3.77 -3.74 -11.23
CA CYS A 36 4.93 -4.31 -10.54
C CYS A 36 5.29 -5.69 -11.08
N LYS A 37 6.60 -6.00 -11.04
CA LYS A 37 7.15 -7.26 -11.55
C LYS A 37 7.02 -8.41 -10.56
N ASP A 38 7.27 -8.13 -9.28
CA ASP A 38 7.28 -9.08 -8.17
C ASP A 38 7.01 -8.36 -6.84
N ASP A 39 6.95 -9.14 -5.76
CA ASP A 39 6.63 -8.67 -4.41
C ASP A 39 7.62 -7.62 -3.89
N ASP A 40 8.93 -7.72 -4.19
CA ASP A 40 9.92 -6.71 -3.78
C ASP A 40 9.78 -5.42 -4.59
N ASP A 41 9.54 -5.51 -5.90
CA ASP A 41 9.23 -4.35 -6.75
C ASP A 41 7.99 -3.62 -6.25
N TYR A 42 6.94 -4.36 -5.88
CA TYR A 42 5.73 -3.80 -5.30
C TYR A 42 6.00 -3.07 -3.97
N LEU A 43 6.77 -3.65 -3.04
CA LEU A 43 7.15 -2.97 -1.80
C LEU A 43 7.92 -1.66 -2.06
N ASN A 44 8.80 -1.64 -3.07
CA ASN A 44 9.55 -0.44 -3.45
C ASN A 44 8.64 0.65 -4.01
N GLN A 45 7.74 0.29 -4.93
CA GLN A 45 6.82 1.23 -5.56
C GLN A 45 5.79 1.76 -4.56
N ALA A 46 5.26 0.90 -3.68
CA ALA A 46 4.32 1.31 -2.65
C ALA A 46 4.97 2.27 -1.65
N GLU A 47 6.21 1.99 -1.20
CA GLU A 47 6.95 2.91 -0.35
C GLU A 47 7.19 4.27 -1.02
N ALA A 48 7.60 4.27 -2.29
CA ALA A 48 7.83 5.49 -3.05
C ALA A 48 6.55 6.32 -3.17
N LEU A 49 5.44 5.70 -3.59
CA LEU A 49 4.14 6.34 -3.72
C LEU A 49 3.68 6.99 -2.41
N ILE A 50 3.81 6.27 -1.28
CA ILE A 50 3.42 6.80 0.03
C ILE A 50 4.31 7.98 0.43
N LYS A 51 5.63 7.89 0.20
CA LYS A 51 6.54 9.00 0.49
C LYS A 51 6.25 10.22 -0.36
N ASP A 52 5.93 10.04 -1.63
CA ASP A 52 5.55 11.11 -2.54
C ASP A 52 4.29 11.83 -2.03
N TRP A 53 3.24 11.09 -1.67
CA TRP A 53 2.04 11.66 -1.07
C TRP A 53 2.33 12.43 0.23
N LEU A 54 3.14 11.88 1.13
CA LEU A 54 3.47 12.52 2.40
C LEU A 54 4.35 13.78 2.24
N GLN A 55 5.08 13.92 1.14
CA GLN A 55 5.94 15.06 0.83
C GLN A 55 5.25 16.17 0.02
N MET A 56 4.08 15.91 -0.57
CA MET A 56 3.34 16.96 -1.28
C MET A 56 2.87 18.05 -0.32
N ASN A 57 3.06 19.31 -0.73
CA ASN A 57 2.63 20.47 0.05
C ASN A 57 1.10 20.51 0.21
N ASP A 58 0.38 20.15 -0.86
CA ASP A 58 -1.08 20.17 -0.92
C ASP A 58 -1.65 18.77 -0.69
N PHE A 59 -1.61 18.34 0.57
CA PHE A 59 -2.10 17.00 0.96
C PHE A 59 -3.63 16.86 0.83
N GLU A 60 -4.36 17.97 0.83
CA GLU A 60 -5.80 18.00 0.55
C GLU A 60 -6.10 17.57 -0.89
N ASP A 61 -5.28 17.98 -1.88
CA ASP A 61 -5.42 17.53 -3.27
C ASP A 61 -5.17 16.02 -3.42
N ILE A 62 -4.26 15.47 -2.61
CA ILE A 62 -4.05 14.01 -2.55
C ILE A 62 -5.29 13.30 -2.02
N ILE A 63 -5.90 13.83 -0.95
CA ILE A 63 -7.14 13.29 -0.40
C ILE A 63 -8.25 13.34 -1.45
N ASP A 64 -8.44 14.47 -2.11
CA ASP A 64 -9.48 14.62 -3.12
C ASP A 64 -9.27 13.69 -4.31
N GLY A 65 -8.01 13.51 -4.75
CA GLY A 65 -7.65 12.62 -5.85
C GLY A 65 -7.85 11.13 -5.54
N ILE A 66 -7.47 10.68 -4.33
CA ILE A 66 -7.61 9.27 -3.93
C ILE A 66 -9.05 8.93 -3.57
N PHE A 67 -9.72 9.81 -2.84
CA PHE A 67 -11.04 9.53 -2.25
C PHE A 67 -12.19 10.16 -3.05
N PHE A 68 -11.92 10.64 -4.28
CA PHE A 68 -12.94 11.19 -5.19
C PHE A 68 -13.80 12.29 -4.55
N GLY A 69 -13.15 13.19 -3.78
CA GLY A 69 -13.81 14.28 -3.04
C GLY A 69 -14.61 13.84 -1.81
N GLN A 70 -14.49 12.57 -1.37
CA GLN A 70 -15.06 12.14 -0.10
C GLN A 70 -14.29 12.74 1.08
N LYS A 71 -15.03 13.13 2.12
CA LYS A 71 -14.43 13.67 3.33
C LYS A 71 -13.72 12.56 4.12
N VAL A 72 -12.40 12.64 4.18
CA VAL A 72 -11.55 11.75 4.95
C VAL A 72 -10.84 12.51 6.08
N ASN A 73 -10.59 11.84 7.20
CA ASN A 73 -9.80 12.43 8.28
C ASN A 73 -8.30 12.40 7.90
N GLU A 74 -7.74 13.56 7.59
CA GLU A 74 -6.33 13.70 7.17
C GLU A 74 -5.35 13.05 8.16
N ASN A 75 -5.51 13.30 9.46
CA ASN A 75 -4.60 12.75 10.47
C ASN A 75 -4.67 11.21 10.52
N ALA A 76 -5.87 10.65 10.36
CA ALA A 76 -6.04 9.20 10.27
C ALA A 76 -5.41 8.66 8.98
N PHE A 77 -5.57 9.37 7.85
CA PHE A 77 -4.95 8.96 6.58
C PHE A 77 -3.42 8.96 6.68
N ARG A 78 -2.82 10.07 7.12
CA ARG A 78 -1.37 10.15 7.36
C ARG A 78 -0.88 9.07 8.31
N LYS A 79 -1.65 8.77 9.36
CA LYS A 79 -1.30 7.69 10.29
C LYS A 79 -1.31 6.33 9.59
N THR A 80 -2.34 6.02 8.81
CA THR A 80 -2.41 4.78 8.00
C THR A 80 -1.21 4.67 7.07
N LEU A 81 -0.87 5.73 6.33
CA LEU A 81 0.32 5.76 5.45
C LEU A 81 1.62 5.43 6.20
N ASN A 82 1.81 6.00 7.39
CA ASN A 82 2.98 5.70 8.23
C ASN A 82 3.00 4.27 8.78
N ILE A 83 1.83 3.70 9.10
CA ILE A 83 1.70 2.29 9.50
C ILE A 83 2.09 1.39 8.31
N THR A 84 1.58 1.69 7.11
CA THR A 84 1.93 0.94 5.89
C THR A 84 3.44 1.00 5.61
N LEU A 85 4.09 2.17 5.77
CA LEU A 85 5.56 2.28 5.67
C LEU A 85 6.29 1.41 6.70
N SER A 86 5.79 1.37 7.94
CA SER A 86 6.35 0.53 9.00
C SER A 86 6.18 -0.96 8.67
N ASN A 87 5.02 -1.36 8.16
CA ASN A 87 4.76 -2.73 7.70
C ASN A 87 5.73 -3.13 6.58
N ILE A 88 5.95 -2.26 5.57
CA ILE A 88 6.92 -2.49 4.50
C ILE A 88 8.33 -2.73 5.07
N ALA A 89 8.76 -1.92 6.03
CA ALA A 89 10.07 -2.08 6.68
C ALA A 89 10.18 -3.42 7.43
N GLU A 90 9.11 -3.86 8.11
CA GLU A 90 9.06 -5.16 8.78
C GLU A 90 9.08 -6.33 7.78
N ILE A 91 8.30 -6.27 6.70
CA ILE A 91 8.24 -7.32 5.67
C ILE A 91 9.62 -7.54 5.05
N ARG A 92 10.37 -6.46 4.79
CA ARG A 92 11.72 -6.53 4.20
C ARG A 92 12.77 -7.18 5.11
N LYS A 93 12.48 -7.37 6.41
CA LYS A 93 13.36 -8.18 7.27
C LYS A 93 13.41 -9.64 6.83
N THR A 94 12.37 -10.11 6.14
CA THR A 94 12.33 -11.41 5.49
C THR A 94 12.62 -11.25 3.99
N PRO A 95 13.71 -11.86 3.47
CA PRO A 95 13.99 -11.87 2.03
C PRO A 95 12.82 -12.45 1.24
N MET A 96 12.52 -11.92 0.05
CA MET A 96 11.38 -12.35 -0.78
C MET A 96 11.30 -13.87 -0.96
N LYS A 97 12.44 -14.53 -1.19
CA LYS A 97 12.54 -15.99 -1.36
C LYS A 97 12.11 -16.82 -0.12
N GLN A 98 11.97 -16.17 1.03
CA GLN A 98 11.58 -16.78 2.31
C GLN A 98 10.18 -16.33 2.76
N ARG A 99 9.48 -15.51 1.95
CA ARG A 99 8.11 -15.10 2.25
C ARG A 99 7.14 -16.20 1.85
N GLU A 100 6.04 -16.28 2.59
CA GLU A 100 4.93 -17.19 2.32
C GLU A 100 4.01 -16.54 1.27
N PHE A 101 3.65 -17.31 0.24
CA PHE A 101 2.70 -16.93 -0.81
C PHE A 101 1.50 -17.85 -0.72
N GLU A 102 0.33 -17.35 -1.10
CA GLU A 102 -0.90 -18.13 -1.09
C GLU A 102 -0.98 -18.93 -2.40
N ASP A 103 -1.15 -20.25 -2.29
CA ASP A 103 -1.44 -21.09 -3.45
C ASP A 103 -2.97 -21.05 -3.67
N TRP A 104 -3.42 -20.17 -4.55
CA TRP A 104 -4.82 -20.12 -4.99
C TRP A 104 -5.10 -21.32 -5.92
N GLU A 105 -5.37 -22.49 -5.33
CA GLU A 105 -5.92 -23.68 -6.03
C GLU A 105 -7.42 -23.58 -6.34
#